data_AF-A0A1F4ZB36-F1
#
_entry.id   AF-A0A1F4ZB36-F1
#
_cell.length_a   1.000
_cell.length_b   1.000
_cell.length_c   1.000
_cell.angle_alpha   90.00
_cell.angle_beta   90.00
_cell.angle_gamma   90.00
#
_symmetry.space_group_name_H-M   'P 1'
#
loop_
_entity.id
_entity.type
_entity.pdbx_description
1 polymer ?
#
loop_
_entity_poly.entity_id
_entity_poly.type
_entity_poly.pdbx_seq_one_letter_code
_entity_poly.pdbx_strand_id
1 'polypeptide(L)'
;MKLIFKFILATLLVGALGLGIYTYKYHSLAIEGWKLFNDRCNSVNPTLIKVRNTHLALGAAVSGRATPSAEQFSGDLGVLLTSADKYIELERNWLDKQSAFMNRWDFKLLAPDYVKTAGKYQLAMYEAYYKYYKVVSDMNKAGDKAKETGTEFQFEGSPTELMSKFQEERWANQDLYFDAFDKGLEIKDWRKYFAQVPPPDCPEENMNIPEYYSPTPTSIPTTNDSDMEIKS
;
A
#
# COMPACT_ATOMS: atom_id res chain seq x y z
N MET A 1 23.13 -56.49 -1.50
CA MET A 1 22.50 -55.84 -2.69
C MET A 1 20.99 -55.61 -2.55
N LYS A 2 20.13 -56.64 -2.33
CA LYS A 2 18.66 -56.45 -2.25
C LYS A 2 18.20 -55.46 -1.16
N LEU A 3 18.87 -55.45 0.00
CA LEU A 3 18.53 -54.53 1.10
C LEU A 3 18.86 -53.06 0.74
N ILE A 4 20.03 -52.83 0.15
CA ILE A 4 20.49 -51.51 -0.32
C ILE A 4 19.53 -50.95 -1.38
N PHE A 5 19.11 -51.80 -2.34
CA PHE A 5 18.14 -51.39 -3.36
C PHE A 5 16.79 -50.99 -2.76
N LYS A 6 16.28 -51.75 -1.78
CA LYS A 6 15.04 -51.39 -1.06
C LYS A 6 15.17 -50.05 -0.32
N PHE A 7 16.31 -49.79 0.31
CA PHE A 7 16.58 -48.51 0.96
C PHE A 7 16.61 -47.35 -0.04
N ILE A 8 17.34 -47.50 -1.16
CA ILE A 8 17.38 -46.47 -2.22
C ILE A 8 15.98 -46.19 -2.74
N LEU A 9 15.20 -47.23 -3.04
CA LEU A 9 13.83 -47.08 -3.52
C LEU A 9 12.94 -46.37 -2.49
N ALA A 10 13.04 -46.75 -1.20
CA ALA A 10 12.29 -46.10 -0.13
C ALA A 10 12.66 -44.61 0.00
N THR A 11 13.95 -44.27 -0.07
CA THR A 11 14.42 -42.88 -0.03
C THR A 11 13.91 -42.08 -1.22
N LEU A 12 13.92 -42.65 -2.44
CA LEU A 12 13.36 -42.00 -3.62
C LEU A 12 11.86 -41.76 -3.51
N LEU A 13 11.11 -42.74 -2.99
CA LEU A 13 9.66 -42.62 -2.77
C LEU A 13 9.34 -41.53 -1.74
N VAL A 14 10.05 -41.52 -0.61
CA VAL A 14 9.88 -40.49 0.43
C VAL A 14 10.27 -39.10 -0.11
N GLY A 15 11.35 -39.00 -0.87
CA GLY A 15 11.77 -37.76 -1.52
C GLY A 15 10.73 -37.23 -2.51
N ALA A 16 10.18 -38.12 -3.36
CA ALA A 16 9.13 -37.76 -4.32
C ALA A 16 7.85 -37.29 -3.61
N LEU A 17 7.42 -37.99 -2.54
CA LEU A 17 6.29 -37.58 -1.71
C LEU A 17 6.54 -36.22 -1.05
N GLY A 18 7.72 -36.01 -0.48
CA GLY A 18 8.10 -34.73 0.13
C GLY A 18 8.08 -33.58 -0.85
N LEU A 19 8.64 -33.78 -2.05
CA LEU A 19 8.61 -32.78 -3.12
C LEU A 19 7.18 -32.50 -3.60
N GLY A 20 6.34 -33.52 -3.73
CA GLY A 20 4.93 -33.36 -4.11
C GLY A 20 4.12 -32.56 -3.08
N ILE A 21 4.34 -32.80 -1.78
CA ILE A 21 3.72 -32.02 -0.71
C ILE A 21 4.22 -30.57 -0.74
N TYR A 22 5.52 -30.38 -0.93
CA TYR A 22 6.14 -29.05 -1.04
C TYR A 22 5.53 -28.24 -2.19
N THR A 23 5.49 -28.80 -3.41
CA THR A 23 4.96 -28.09 -4.58
C THR A 23 3.47 -27.80 -4.44
N TYR A 24 2.68 -28.74 -3.92
CA TYR A 24 1.27 -28.51 -3.62
C TYR A 24 1.06 -27.36 -2.64
N LYS A 25 1.81 -27.33 -1.52
CA LYS A 25 1.69 -26.27 -0.52
C LYS A 25 2.17 -24.92 -1.05
N TYR A 26 3.25 -24.90 -1.80
CA TYR A 26 3.74 -23.68 -2.44
C TYR A 26 2.75 -23.12 -3.47
N HIS A 27 2.14 -23.98 -4.28
CA HIS A 27 1.09 -23.60 -5.22
C HIS A 27 -0.15 -23.04 -4.49
N SER A 28 -0.60 -23.70 -3.41
CA SER A 28 -1.68 -23.20 -2.57
C SER A 28 -1.40 -21.81 -2.02
N LEU A 29 -0.17 -21.56 -1.54
CA LEU A 29 0.25 -20.23 -1.07
C LEU A 29 0.18 -19.18 -2.18
N ALA A 30 0.62 -19.52 -3.39
CA ALA A 30 0.56 -18.61 -4.53
C ALA A 30 -0.90 -18.25 -4.89
N ILE A 31 -1.80 -19.23 -4.91
CA ILE A 31 -3.23 -19.01 -5.17
C ILE A 31 -3.86 -18.13 -4.09
N GLU A 32 -3.49 -18.31 -2.81
CA GLU A 32 -4.01 -17.49 -1.73
C GLU A 32 -3.48 -16.05 -1.77
N GLY A 33 -2.19 -15.86 -2.08
CA GLY A 33 -1.63 -14.53 -2.35
C GLY A 33 -2.32 -13.84 -3.54
N TRP A 34 -2.60 -14.58 -4.62
CA TRP A 34 -3.35 -14.07 -5.77
C TRP A 34 -4.77 -13.64 -5.40
N LYS A 35 -5.48 -14.41 -4.55
CA LYS A 35 -6.81 -14.01 -4.05
C LYS A 35 -6.76 -12.71 -3.25
N LEU A 36 -5.74 -12.54 -2.40
CA LEU A 36 -5.55 -11.29 -1.63
C LEU A 36 -5.27 -10.10 -2.53
N PHE A 37 -4.51 -10.29 -3.60
CA PHE A 37 -4.29 -9.27 -4.62
C PHE A 37 -5.61 -8.85 -5.29
N ASN A 38 -6.40 -9.81 -5.77
CA ASN A 38 -7.68 -9.49 -6.43
C ASN A 38 -8.69 -8.86 -5.47
N ASP A 39 -8.78 -9.34 -4.22
CA ASP A 39 -9.62 -8.71 -3.20
C ASP A 39 -9.22 -7.25 -2.99
N ARG A 40 -7.91 -6.96 -2.93
CA ARG A 40 -7.45 -5.57 -2.87
C ARG A 40 -7.88 -4.77 -4.09
N CYS A 41 -7.58 -5.30 -5.28
CA CYS A 41 -7.82 -4.61 -6.53
C CYS A 41 -9.31 -4.28 -6.72
N ASN A 42 -10.21 -5.21 -6.40
CA ASN A 42 -11.62 -5.05 -6.68
C ASN A 42 -12.40 -4.40 -5.54
N SER A 43 -11.94 -4.55 -4.29
CA SER A 43 -12.65 -4.04 -3.12
C SER A 43 -12.06 -2.73 -2.61
N VAL A 44 -10.73 -2.67 -2.44
CA VAL A 44 -10.04 -1.58 -1.74
C VAL A 44 -9.63 -0.46 -2.69
N ASN A 45 -8.95 -0.82 -3.79
CA ASN A 45 -8.38 0.15 -4.73
C ASN A 45 -9.40 1.13 -5.32
N PRO A 46 -10.65 0.76 -5.69
CA PRO A 46 -11.60 1.71 -6.25
C PRO A 46 -11.93 2.83 -5.25
N THR A 47 -12.05 2.48 -3.97
CA THR A 47 -12.32 3.45 -2.91
C THR A 47 -11.08 4.32 -2.66
N LEU A 48 -9.88 3.73 -2.64
CA LEU A 48 -8.63 4.49 -2.52
C LEU A 48 -8.43 5.49 -3.67
N ILE A 49 -8.68 5.07 -4.91
CA ILE A 49 -8.59 5.91 -6.11
C ILE A 49 -9.55 7.08 -6.00
N LYS A 50 -10.81 6.82 -5.61
CA LYS A 50 -11.81 7.87 -5.38
C LYS A 50 -11.33 8.88 -4.33
N VAL A 51 -10.90 8.41 -3.17
CA VAL A 51 -10.38 9.25 -2.09
C VAL A 51 -9.21 10.11 -2.56
N ARG A 52 -8.25 9.53 -3.28
CA ARG A 52 -7.07 10.24 -3.80
C ARG A 52 -7.44 11.30 -4.83
N ASN A 53 -8.29 10.97 -5.79
CA ASN A 53 -8.74 11.93 -6.79
C ASN A 53 -9.45 13.13 -6.16
N THR A 54 -10.35 12.88 -5.20
CA THR A 54 -11.02 13.98 -4.48
C THR A 54 -10.03 14.79 -3.65
N HIS A 55 -9.08 14.15 -2.98
CA HIS A 55 -8.04 14.86 -2.23
C HIS A 55 -7.19 15.75 -3.16
N LEU A 56 -6.78 15.25 -4.33
CA LEU A 56 -6.02 16.02 -5.32
C LEU A 56 -6.82 17.21 -5.84
N ALA A 57 -8.11 17.04 -6.12
CA ALA A 57 -8.99 18.11 -6.56
C ALA A 57 -9.11 19.22 -5.50
N LEU A 58 -9.32 18.85 -4.24
CA LEU A 58 -9.36 19.80 -3.12
C LEU A 58 -8.00 20.50 -2.90
N GLY A 59 -6.90 19.77 -3.01
CA GLY A 59 -5.55 20.35 -2.94
C GLY A 59 -5.28 21.34 -4.07
N ALA A 60 -5.78 21.07 -5.29
CA ALA A 60 -5.70 22.01 -6.41
C ALA A 60 -6.51 23.28 -6.14
N ALA A 61 -7.70 23.16 -5.53
CA ALA A 61 -8.51 24.30 -5.13
C ALA A 61 -7.82 25.18 -4.09
N VAL A 62 -7.29 24.58 -3.02
CA VAL A 62 -6.59 25.29 -1.93
C VAL A 62 -5.30 25.96 -2.42
N SER A 63 -4.59 25.34 -3.38
CA SER A 63 -3.37 25.91 -3.98
C SER A 63 -3.64 26.95 -5.09
N GLY A 64 -4.90 27.29 -5.37
CA GLY A 64 -5.25 28.24 -6.43
C GLY A 64 -5.03 27.71 -7.86
N ARG A 65 -4.73 26.42 -8.02
CA ARG A 65 -4.61 25.75 -9.33
C ARG A 65 -5.97 25.41 -9.94
N ALA A 66 -7.03 25.48 -9.14
CA ALA A 66 -8.42 25.39 -9.56
C ALA A 66 -9.26 26.38 -8.74
N THR A 67 -10.37 26.87 -9.30
CA THR A 67 -11.30 27.79 -8.62
C THR A 67 -12.72 27.21 -8.63
N PRO A 68 -13.00 26.15 -7.85
CA PRO A 68 -14.35 25.58 -7.75
C PRO A 68 -15.31 26.57 -7.09
N SER A 69 -16.62 26.39 -7.32
CA SER A 69 -17.63 27.09 -6.53
C SER A 69 -17.58 26.63 -5.06
N ALA A 70 -18.09 27.45 -4.14
CA ALA A 70 -18.17 27.06 -2.72
C ALA A 70 -19.00 25.78 -2.51
N GLU A 71 -20.08 25.62 -3.29
CA GLU A 71 -20.91 24.41 -3.29
C GLU A 71 -20.14 23.18 -3.77
N GLN A 72 -19.38 23.32 -4.86
CA GLN A 72 -18.53 22.23 -5.37
C GLN A 72 -17.45 21.85 -4.35
N PHE A 73 -16.77 22.84 -3.75
CA PHE A 73 -15.75 22.59 -2.73
C PHE A 73 -16.33 21.85 -1.52
N SER A 74 -17.49 22.29 -1.02
CA SER A 74 -18.18 21.63 0.09
C SER A 74 -18.63 20.21 -0.27
N GLY A 75 -19.13 20.00 -1.49
CA GLY A 75 -19.51 18.69 -2.00
C GLY A 75 -18.32 17.74 -2.07
N ASP A 76 -17.20 18.20 -2.66
CA ASP A 76 -15.97 17.43 -2.77
C ASP A 76 -15.39 17.08 -1.40
N LEU A 77 -15.44 18.00 -0.43
CA LEU A 77 -15.03 17.72 0.94
C LEU A 77 -15.90 16.61 1.58
N GLY A 78 -17.23 16.68 1.44
CA GLY A 78 -18.13 15.64 1.93
C GLY A 78 -17.86 14.27 1.28
N VAL A 79 -17.53 14.25 -0.02
CA VAL A 79 -17.15 13.03 -0.74
C VAL A 79 -15.82 12.48 -0.24
N LEU A 80 -14.82 13.33 0.00
CA LEU A 80 -13.52 12.92 0.53
C LEU A 80 -13.69 12.19 1.86
N LEU A 81 -14.41 12.79 2.79
CA LEU A 81 -14.59 12.29 4.14
C LEU A 81 -15.35 10.95 4.17
N THR A 82 -16.49 10.90 3.46
CA THR A 82 -17.29 9.67 3.35
C THR A 82 -16.49 8.54 2.71
N SER A 83 -15.73 8.86 1.66
CA SER A 83 -14.93 7.86 0.95
C SER A 83 -13.71 7.43 1.79
N ALA A 84 -13.13 8.33 2.59
CA ALA A 84 -12.02 8.05 3.49
C ALA A 84 -12.44 7.09 4.62
N ASP A 85 -13.59 7.31 5.24
CA ASP A 85 -14.13 6.38 6.25
C ASP A 85 -14.36 4.98 5.68
N LYS A 86 -14.98 4.88 4.51
CA LYS A 86 -15.16 3.60 3.80
C LYS A 86 -13.81 2.95 3.46
N TYR A 87 -12.85 3.74 2.99
CA TYR A 87 -11.51 3.25 2.69
C TYR A 87 -10.81 2.69 3.92
N ILE A 88 -10.86 3.39 5.06
CA ILE A 88 -10.24 2.97 6.33
C ILE A 88 -10.76 1.60 6.77
N GLU A 89 -12.07 1.35 6.66
CA GLU A 89 -12.67 0.06 6.98
C GLU A 89 -12.17 -1.05 6.06
N LEU A 90 -12.24 -0.83 4.75
CA LEU A 90 -11.81 -1.80 3.74
C LEU A 90 -10.31 -2.11 3.85
N GLU A 91 -9.49 -1.08 4.04
CA GLU A 91 -8.04 -1.20 4.18
C GLU A 91 -7.67 -1.93 5.46
N ARG A 92 -8.31 -1.64 6.61
CA ARG A 92 -8.06 -2.40 7.85
C ARG A 92 -8.35 -3.88 7.65
N ASN A 93 -9.51 -4.21 7.09
CA ASN A 93 -9.90 -5.60 6.84
C ASN A 93 -8.91 -6.31 5.91
N TRP A 94 -8.42 -5.62 4.87
CA TRP A 94 -7.42 -6.18 3.97
C TRP A 94 -6.04 -6.35 4.63
N LEU A 95 -5.59 -5.36 5.41
CA LEU A 95 -4.34 -5.41 6.18
C LEU A 95 -4.33 -6.59 7.16
N ASP A 96 -5.46 -6.84 7.84
CA ASP A 96 -5.60 -7.98 8.75
C ASP A 96 -5.48 -9.32 8.01
N LYS A 97 -6.12 -9.45 6.84
CA LYS A 97 -5.99 -10.64 5.98
C LYS A 97 -4.56 -10.84 5.47
N GLN A 98 -3.90 -9.77 5.00
CA GLN A 98 -2.52 -9.81 4.50
C GLN A 98 -1.54 -10.20 5.61
N SER A 99 -1.67 -9.57 6.79
CA SER A 99 -0.85 -9.88 7.96
C SER A 99 -1.06 -11.31 8.43
N ALA A 100 -2.30 -11.80 8.48
CA ALA A 100 -2.61 -13.19 8.80
C ALA A 100 -1.98 -14.16 7.80
N PHE A 101 -2.06 -13.87 6.50
CA PHE A 101 -1.44 -14.66 5.44
C PHE A 101 0.07 -14.74 5.59
N MET A 102 0.75 -13.61 5.78
CA MET A 102 2.19 -13.55 5.98
C MET A 102 2.64 -14.23 7.29
N ASN A 103 1.75 -14.34 8.28
CA ASN A 103 2.06 -14.97 9.55
C ASN A 103 1.92 -16.49 9.56
N ARG A 104 1.37 -17.09 8.51
CA ARG A 104 1.24 -18.54 8.40
C ARG A 104 2.59 -19.24 8.37
N TRP A 105 2.62 -20.45 8.93
CA TRP A 105 3.83 -21.26 8.99
C TRP A 105 4.35 -21.61 7.60
N ASP A 106 3.46 -21.93 6.66
CA ASP A 106 3.82 -22.35 5.31
C ASP A 106 4.35 -21.17 4.49
N PHE A 107 3.79 -19.96 4.67
CA PHE A 107 4.40 -18.74 4.11
C PHE A 107 5.83 -18.53 4.63
N LYS A 108 6.02 -18.60 5.96
CA LYS A 108 7.33 -18.41 6.60
C LYS A 108 8.38 -19.43 6.15
N LEU A 109 7.98 -20.69 5.98
CA LEU A 109 8.90 -21.78 5.60
C LEU A 109 9.13 -21.90 4.09
N LEU A 110 8.07 -21.74 3.28
CA LEU A 110 8.10 -22.14 1.87
C LEU A 110 8.32 -20.96 0.91
N ALA A 111 7.85 -19.76 1.27
CA ALA A 111 7.99 -18.60 0.40
C ALA A 111 9.49 -18.26 0.22
N PRO A 112 9.91 -17.83 -0.98
CA PRO A 112 11.24 -17.24 -1.17
C PRO A 112 11.42 -15.98 -0.32
N ASP A 113 12.64 -15.70 0.11
CA ASP A 113 12.92 -14.54 0.96
C ASP A 113 12.58 -13.20 0.28
N TYR A 114 12.77 -13.10 -1.04
CA TYR A 114 12.37 -11.89 -1.79
C TYR A 114 10.84 -11.66 -1.73
N VAL A 115 10.02 -12.72 -1.74
CA VAL A 115 8.56 -12.62 -1.59
C VAL A 115 8.19 -12.18 -0.18
N LYS A 116 8.87 -12.73 0.85
CA LYS A 116 8.65 -12.31 2.25
C LYS A 116 8.98 -10.84 2.45
N THR A 117 10.11 -10.41 1.90
CA THR A 117 10.61 -9.03 1.97
C THR A 117 9.67 -8.07 1.24
N ALA A 118 9.29 -8.38 0.00
CA ALA A 118 8.32 -7.58 -0.75
C ALA A 118 6.97 -7.51 0.00
N GLY A 119 6.47 -8.63 0.53
CA GLY A 119 5.24 -8.66 1.33
C GLY A 119 5.29 -7.77 2.57
N LYS A 120 6.44 -7.72 3.27
CA LYS A 120 6.66 -6.83 4.42
C LYS A 120 6.58 -5.36 4.03
N TYR A 121 7.28 -4.96 2.96
CA TYR A 121 7.26 -3.56 2.51
C TYR A 121 5.89 -3.16 1.95
N GLN A 122 5.23 -4.07 1.24
CA GLN A 122 3.86 -3.86 0.78
C GLN A 122 2.89 -3.63 1.95
N LEU A 123 2.95 -4.47 2.99
CA LEU A 123 2.12 -4.31 4.19
C LEU A 123 2.38 -2.95 4.85
N ALA A 124 3.65 -2.59 5.08
CA ALA A 124 4.01 -1.33 5.71
C ALA A 124 3.59 -0.09 4.89
N MET A 125 3.74 -0.15 3.56
CA MET A 125 3.27 0.89 2.65
C MET A 125 1.75 1.11 2.78
N TYR A 126 0.97 0.04 2.84
CA TYR A 126 -0.48 0.12 2.97
C TYR A 126 -0.96 0.48 4.38
N GLU A 127 -0.25 0.07 5.42
CA GLU A 127 -0.46 0.59 6.78
C GLU A 127 -0.25 2.10 6.85
N ALA A 128 0.73 2.64 6.11
CA ALA A 128 0.98 4.07 6.06
C ALA A 128 -0.17 4.82 5.35
N TYR A 129 -0.72 4.29 4.24
CA TYR A 129 -1.95 4.83 3.64
C TYR A 129 -3.12 4.83 4.62
N TYR A 130 -3.35 3.71 5.31
CA TYR A 130 -4.40 3.60 6.33
C TYR A 130 -4.26 4.69 7.40
N LYS A 131 -3.06 4.83 7.97
CA LYS A 131 -2.79 5.83 9.03
C LYS A 131 -2.98 7.26 8.52
N TYR A 132 -2.53 7.57 7.30
CA TYR A 132 -2.74 8.88 6.68
C TYR A 132 -4.22 9.25 6.61
N TYR A 133 -5.05 8.37 6.03
CA TYR A 133 -6.48 8.67 5.90
C TYR A 133 -7.23 8.61 7.22
N LYS A 134 -6.75 7.82 8.17
CA LYS A 134 -7.24 7.85 9.54
C LYS A 134 -7.07 9.23 10.17
N VAL A 135 -5.93 9.89 9.99
CA VAL A 135 -5.74 11.28 10.45
C VAL A 135 -6.74 12.22 9.79
N VAL A 136 -6.94 12.11 8.47
CA VAL A 136 -7.94 12.93 7.73
C VAL A 136 -9.35 12.76 8.29
N SER A 137 -9.78 11.52 8.54
CA SER A 137 -11.09 11.21 9.13
C SER A 137 -11.21 11.73 10.56
N ASP A 138 -10.20 11.50 11.39
CA ASP A 138 -10.19 11.92 12.79
C ASP A 138 -10.22 13.46 12.89
N MET A 139 -9.51 14.19 12.00
CA MET A 139 -9.58 15.66 11.88
C MET A 139 -11.01 16.16 11.65
N ASN A 140 -11.76 15.49 10.78
CA ASN A 140 -13.14 15.90 10.53
C ASN A 140 -14.04 15.65 11.74
N LYS A 141 -13.94 14.47 12.35
CA LYS A 141 -14.71 14.11 13.55
C LYS A 141 -14.41 15.07 14.71
N ALA A 142 -13.16 15.48 14.86
CA ALA A 142 -12.73 16.50 15.80
C ALA A 142 -13.39 17.85 15.52
N GLY A 143 -13.41 18.29 14.26
CA GLY A 143 -14.08 19.53 13.84
C GLY A 143 -15.59 19.53 14.10
N ASP A 144 -16.26 18.42 13.79
CA ASP A 144 -17.71 18.28 14.03
C ASP A 144 -18.02 18.26 15.54
N LYS A 145 -17.24 17.52 16.34
CA LYS A 145 -17.36 17.52 17.79
C LYS A 145 -17.12 18.91 18.38
N ALA A 146 -16.12 19.65 17.91
CA ALA A 146 -15.85 21.01 18.38
C ALA A 146 -17.02 21.97 18.09
N LYS A 147 -17.71 21.82 16.95
CA LYS A 147 -18.94 22.57 16.65
C LYS A 147 -20.09 22.20 17.59
N GLU A 148 -20.21 20.94 17.97
CA GLU A 148 -21.29 20.44 18.84
C GLU A 148 -21.06 20.77 20.32
N THR A 149 -19.83 20.63 20.82
CA THR A 149 -19.52 20.67 22.25
C THR A 149 -18.72 21.91 22.68
N GLY A 150 -18.29 22.76 21.73
CA GLY A 150 -17.47 23.94 22.00
C GLY A 150 -16.09 23.63 22.58
N THR A 151 -15.67 22.36 22.55
CA THR A 151 -14.41 21.89 23.13
C THR A 151 -13.40 21.64 22.03
N GLU A 152 -12.23 22.26 22.09
CA GLU A 152 -11.13 21.96 21.18
C GLU A 152 -10.68 20.51 21.37
N PHE A 153 -10.71 19.75 20.28
CA PHE A 153 -10.19 18.39 20.27
C PHE A 153 -8.66 18.44 20.17
N GLN A 154 -7.97 17.83 21.13
CA GLN A 154 -6.52 17.72 21.06
C GLN A 154 -6.12 16.43 20.33
N PHE A 155 -5.37 16.59 19.24
CA PHE A 155 -4.65 15.49 18.61
C PHE A 155 -3.38 15.19 19.41
N GLU A 156 -3.01 13.91 19.52
CA GLU A 156 -1.66 13.53 19.93
C GLU A 156 -0.69 13.86 18.78
N GLY A 157 -0.21 15.11 18.73
CA GLY A 157 0.67 15.64 17.69
C GLY A 157 -0.05 16.52 16.66
N SER A 158 0.71 17.24 15.83
CA SER A 158 0.13 18.04 14.74
C SER A 158 -0.40 17.11 13.64
N PRO A 159 -1.67 17.24 13.21
CA PRO A 159 -2.20 16.44 12.10
C PRO A 159 -1.36 16.56 10.82
N THR A 160 -0.82 17.76 10.55
CA THR A 160 0.08 17.99 9.41
C THR A 160 1.40 17.21 9.54
N GLU A 161 1.98 17.14 10.74
CA GLU A 161 3.20 16.35 10.99
C GLU A 161 2.92 14.86 10.85
N LEU A 162 1.81 14.37 11.39
CA LEU A 162 1.40 12.97 11.27
C LEU A 162 1.15 12.58 9.81
N MET A 163 0.42 13.40 9.06
CA MET A 163 0.17 13.17 7.63
C MET A 163 1.48 13.15 6.84
N SER A 164 2.40 14.09 7.11
CA SER A 164 3.71 14.14 6.44
C SER A 164 4.54 12.90 6.76
N LYS A 165 4.61 12.51 8.03
CA LYS A 165 5.30 11.29 8.48
C LYS A 165 4.76 10.03 7.78
N PHE A 166 3.45 9.83 7.74
CA PHE A 166 2.88 8.64 7.11
C PHE A 166 3.03 8.67 5.58
N GLN A 167 3.08 9.85 4.97
CA GLN A 167 3.40 9.97 3.55
C GLN A 167 4.86 9.58 3.26
N GLU A 168 5.81 10.02 4.08
CA GLU A 168 7.22 9.64 3.98
C GLU A 168 7.44 8.14 4.23
N GLU A 169 6.82 7.58 5.28
CA GLU A 169 6.83 6.15 5.55
C GLU A 169 6.29 5.35 4.36
N ARG A 170 5.22 5.83 3.72
CA ARG A 170 4.64 5.20 2.53
C ARG A 170 5.63 5.17 1.38
N TRP A 171 6.24 6.32 1.04
CA TRP A 171 7.21 6.41 -0.05
C TRP A 171 8.43 5.52 0.19
N ALA A 172 9.00 5.57 1.40
CA ALA A 172 10.15 4.74 1.74
C ALA A 172 9.86 3.24 1.59
N ASN A 173 8.66 2.78 2.00
CA ASN A 173 8.27 1.37 1.84
C ASN A 173 7.86 1.02 0.41
N GLN A 174 7.33 1.97 -0.36
CA GLN A 174 7.03 1.79 -1.78
C GLN A 174 8.31 1.51 -2.58
N ASP A 175 9.36 2.31 -2.37
CA ASP A 175 10.65 2.14 -3.05
C ASP A 175 11.28 0.79 -2.70
N LEU A 176 11.26 0.42 -1.42
CA LEU A 176 11.78 -0.87 -0.95
C LEU A 176 10.96 -2.06 -1.47
N TYR A 177 9.65 -1.89 -1.64
CA TYR A 177 8.79 -2.90 -2.25
C TYR A 177 9.16 -3.14 -3.71
N PHE A 178 9.26 -2.08 -4.51
CA PHE A 178 9.60 -2.20 -5.93
C PHE A 178 11.02 -2.73 -6.13
N ASP A 179 12.00 -2.27 -5.34
CA ASP A 179 13.36 -2.81 -5.36
C ASP A 179 13.39 -4.32 -5.05
N ALA A 180 12.66 -4.76 -4.03
CA ALA A 180 12.56 -6.19 -3.69
C ALA A 180 11.83 -7.00 -4.77
N PHE A 181 10.81 -6.41 -5.40
CA PHE A 181 10.06 -7.03 -6.50
C PHE A 181 10.93 -7.22 -7.74
N ASP A 182 11.62 -6.16 -8.18
CA ASP A 182 12.46 -6.15 -9.37
C ASP A 182 13.64 -7.13 -9.22
N LYS A 183 14.36 -7.07 -8.09
CA LYS A 183 15.39 -8.06 -7.75
C LYS A 183 14.81 -9.48 -7.72
N GLY A 184 13.58 -9.64 -7.23
CA GLY A 184 12.86 -10.91 -7.23
C GLY A 184 12.60 -11.48 -8.64
N LEU A 185 12.37 -10.62 -9.63
CA LEU A 185 12.17 -11.03 -11.03
C LEU A 185 13.44 -11.62 -11.63
N GLU A 186 14.60 -11.03 -11.33
CA GLU A 186 15.92 -11.45 -11.84
C GLU A 186 16.38 -12.80 -11.28
N ILE A 187 15.93 -13.18 -10.09
CA ILE A 187 16.31 -14.45 -9.46
C ILE A 187 15.76 -15.63 -10.29
N LYS A 188 16.68 -16.50 -10.74
CA LYS A 188 16.35 -17.80 -11.38
C LYS A 188 15.84 -18.79 -10.33
N ASP A 189 14.58 -18.61 -9.94
CA ASP A 189 13.92 -19.44 -8.95
C ASP A 189 13.09 -20.55 -9.62
N TRP A 190 13.51 -21.81 -9.42
CA TRP A 190 12.80 -22.97 -9.97
C TRP A 190 11.36 -23.08 -9.46
N ARG A 191 11.05 -22.51 -8.29
CA ARG A 191 9.71 -22.52 -7.70
C ARG A 191 8.70 -21.77 -8.55
N LYS A 192 9.16 -20.81 -9.37
CA LYS A 192 8.31 -20.08 -10.35
C LYS A 192 7.64 -21.01 -11.36
N TYR A 193 8.20 -22.19 -11.65
CA TYR A 193 7.60 -23.17 -12.55
C TYR A 193 6.39 -23.91 -11.95
N PHE A 194 6.28 -23.94 -10.62
CA PHE A 194 5.24 -24.71 -9.90
C PHE A 194 4.10 -23.83 -9.37
N ALA A 195 4.37 -22.55 -9.13
CA ALA A 195 3.36 -21.56 -8.78
C ALA A 195 2.79 -20.90 -10.05
N GLN A 196 1.78 -21.52 -10.64
CA GLN A 196 0.96 -20.90 -11.68
C GLN A 196 -0.30 -20.35 -11.03
N VAL A 197 -0.51 -19.04 -11.16
CA VAL A 197 -1.74 -18.38 -10.74
C VAL A 197 -2.49 -17.94 -12.00
N PRO A 198 -3.84 -17.94 -11.99
CA PRO A 198 -4.60 -17.40 -13.10
C PRO A 198 -4.28 -15.91 -13.31
N PRO A 199 -4.56 -15.36 -14.50
CA PRO A 199 -4.48 -13.92 -14.70
C PRO A 199 -5.30 -13.17 -13.64
N PRO A 200 -4.82 -12.03 -13.13
CA PRO A 200 -5.57 -11.24 -12.17
C PRO A 200 -6.89 -10.79 -12.80
N ASP A 201 -7.98 -10.93 -12.05
CA ASP A 201 -9.30 -10.40 -12.39
C ASP A 201 -9.37 -8.97 -11.86
N CYS A 202 -8.54 -8.09 -12.42
CA CYS A 202 -8.28 -6.76 -11.90
C CYS A 202 -8.38 -5.77 -13.07
N PRO A 203 -9.44 -4.94 -13.14
CA PRO A 203 -9.57 -3.92 -14.16
C PRO A 203 -8.38 -2.95 -14.14
N GLU A 204 -7.98 -2.46 -15.31
CA GLU A 204 -6.81 -1.59 -15.45
C GLU A 204 -6.96 -0.30 -14.63
N GLU A 205 -8.16 0.26 -14.58
CA GLU A 205 -8.49 1.43 -13.76
C GLU A 205 -8.18 1.20 -12.27
N ASN A 206 -8.32 -0.03 -11.78
CA ASN A 206 -8.08 -0.37 -10.37
C ASN A 206 -6.60 -0.63 -10.06
N MET A 207 -5.75 -0.78 -11.09
CA MET A 207 -4.30 -0.87 -10.94
C MET A 207 -3.63 0.52 -10.88
N ASN A 208 -4.29 1.53 -11.43
CA ASN A 208 -3.75 2.88 -11.56
C ASN A 208 -4.16 3.77 -10.38
N ILE A 209 -3.42 3.70 -9.27
CA ILE A 209 -3.67 4.53 -8.10
C ILE A 209 -3.01 5.92 -8.30
N PRO A 210 -3.79 7.03 -8.35
CA PRO A 210 -3.28 8.36 -8.68
C PRO A 210 -2.19 8.83 -7.72
N GLU A 211 -1.02 9.24 -8.18
CA GLU A 211 0.04 9.68 -7.28
C GLU A 211 -0.27 11.02 -6.60
N TYR A 212 0.18 11.17 -5.36
CA TYR A 212 0.17 12.46 -4.69
C TYR A 212 1.27 13.28 -5.34
N TYR A 213 0.91 14.29 -6.14
CA TYR A 213 1.84 15.37 -6.43
C TYR A 213 2.17 16.03 -5.10
N SER A 214 3.37 15.77 -4.57
CA SER A 214 3.95 16.65 -3.59
C SER A 214 4.12 17.99 -4.30
N PRO A 215 3.46 19.09 -3.87
CA PRO A 215 4.03 20.37 -4.16
C PRO A 215 5.33 20.38 -3.36
N THR A 216 6.43 19.94 -3.97
CA THR A 216 7.69 20.54 -3.61
C THR A 216 7.42 22.04 -3.71
N PRO A 217 7.66 22.83 -2.66
CA PRO A 217 7.82 24.26 -2.88
C PRO A 217 8.99 24.32 -3.87
N THR A 218 8.70 24.55 -5.15
CA THR A 218 9.70 25.10 -6.06
C THR A 218 10.13 26.37 -5.38
N SER A 219 11.29 26.29 -4.73
CA SER A 219 12.05 27.36 -4.10
C SER A 219 11.19 28.55 -3.66
N ILE A 220 11.02 28.71 -2.34
CA ILE A 220 10.79 30.04 -1.78
C ILE A 220 11.77 30.97 -2.51
N PRO A 221 11.31 32.01 -3.23
CA PRO A 221 12.25 32.94 -3.84
C PRO A 221 13.06 33.52 -2.69
N THR A 222 14.31 33.08 -2.58
CA THR A 222 15.30 33.77 -1.78
C THR A 222 15.47 35.11 -2.45
N THR A 223 14.70 36.10 -1.99
CA THR A 223 15.11 37.48 -2.08
C THR A 223 16.46 37.56 -1.37
N ASN A 224 17.51 37.54 -2.17
CA ASN A 224 18.78 38.20 -1.95
C ASN A 224 19.59 38.00 -3.23
N ASP A 225 19.61 39.03 -4.07
CA ASP A 225 20.88 39.63 -4.44
C ASP A 225 20.62 41.10 -4.80
N SER A 226 20.95 41.93 -3.83
CA SER A 226 21.28 43.32 -4.04
C SER A 226 22.63 43.33 -4.78
N ASP A 227 22.59 43.04 -6.07
CA ASP A 227 23.69 43.34 -6.98
C ASP A 227 23.71 44.85 -7.21
N MET A 228 24.27 45.54 -6.23
CA MET A 228 24.75 46.90 -6.37
C MET A 228 26.23 46.84 -6.77
N GLU A 229 26.49 46.55 -8.03
CA GLU A 229 27.71 47.00 -8.71
C GLU A 229 27.31 47.69 -10.01
N ILE A 230 27.16 49.02 -9.96
CA ILE A 230 27.32 49.86 -11.13
C ILE A 230 28.72 50.47 -11.05
N LYS A 231 29.63 49.91 -11.84
CA LYS A 231 30.80 50.64 -12.33
C LYS A 231 30.55 51.04 -13.78
N SER A 232 30.35 52.34 -13.98
CA SER A 232 30.81 53.09 -15.15
C SER A 232 30.88 54.56 -14.77
#